data_AF-A0A7C7IXT4-F1
#
_entry.id   AF-A0A7C7IXT4-F1
#
_cell.length_a   1.000
_cell.length_b   1.000
_cell.length_c   1.000
_cell.angle_alpha   90.00
_cell.angle_beta   90.00
_cell.angle_gamma   90.00
#
_symmetry.space_group_name_H-M   'P 1'
#
loop_
_entity.id
_entity.type
_entity.pdbx_description
1 polymer ?
#
loop_
_entity_poly.entity_id
_entity_poly.type
_entity_poly.pdbx_seq_one_letter_code
_entity_poly.pdbx_strand_id
1 'polypeptide(L)' 'MARKSKYNLVWMDLEMTGLNAEKEVIIEIATLVTDSELNILEEGP' A
#
# COMPACT_ATOMS: atom_id res chain seq x y z
N MET A 1 -19.98 0.14 -2.77
CA MET A 1 -18.71 -0.50 -2.40
C MET A 1 -18.12 -1.14 -3.63
N ALA A 2 -16.82 -0.94 -3.88
CA ALA A 2 -16.11 -1.66 -4.93
C ALA A 2 -16.22 -3.18 -4.68
N ARG A 3 -16.47 -3.96 -5.73
CA ARG A 3 -16.59 -5.41 -5.61
C ARG A 3 -15.19 -6.00 -5.43
N LYS A 4 -14.98 -6.75 -4.34
CA LYS A 4 -13.71 -7.44 -4.10
C LYS A 4 -13.40 -8.40 -5.26
N SER A 5 -12.21 -8.29 -5.82
CA SER A 5 -11.69 -9.15 -6.87
C SER A 5 -10.35 -9.74 -6.45
N LYS A 6 -10.04 -10.95 -6.96
CA LYS A 6 -8.71 -11.58 -6.76
C LYS A 6 -7.60 -10.84 -7.50
N TYR A 7 -7.96 -9.94 -8.42
CA TYR A 7 -7.04 -9.15 -9.23
C TYR A 7 -6.82 -7.73 -8.69
N ASN A 8 -7.40 -7.39 -7.54
CA ASN A 8 -7.09 -6.12 -6.90
C ASN A 8 -5.60 -6.07 -6.55
N LEU A 9 -4.99 -4.91 -6.77
CA LEU A 9 -3.61 -4.63 -6.42
C LEU A 9 -3.60 -3.80 -5.13
N VAL A 10 -2.67 -4.13 -4.23
CA VAL A 10 -2.41 -3.36 -3.01
C VAL A 10 -1.05 -2.72 -3.17
N TRP A 11 -1.06 -1.40 -3.26
CA TRP A 11 0.13 -0.56 -3.32
C TRP A 11 0.48 -0.11 -1.90
N MET A 12 1.77 -0.11 -1.60
CA MET A 12 2.26 0.31 -0.30
C MET A 12 3.61 1.00 -0.51
N ASP A 13 3.71 2.20 0.03
CA ASP A 13 4.95 2.97 0.11
C ASP A 13 5.29 3.20 1.58
N LEU A 14 6.58 3.12 1.92
CA LEU A 14 7.05 3.15 3.31
C LEU A 14 8.21 4.10 3.46
N GLU A 15 8.13 4.96 4.47
CA GLU A 15 9.27 5.73 4.95
C GLU A 15 9.81 5.08 6.24
N MET A 16 11.13 4.99 6.33
CA MET A 16 11.83 4.25 7.38
C MET A 16 12.92 5.09 8.01
N THR A 17 13.29 4.81 9.27
CA THR A 17 14.43 5.49 9.92
C THR A 17 15.78 5.19 9.25
N GLY A 18 15.87 4.11 8.47
CA GLY A 18 17.03 3.75 7.68
C GLY A 18 16.81 2.46 6.87
N LEU A 19 17.87 1.93 6.26
CA LEU A 19 17.79 0.83 5.30
C LEU A 19 17.94 -0.58 5.90
N ASN A 20 18.20 -0.71 7.21
CA ASN A 20 18.39 -2.01 7.86
C ASN A 20 17.10 -2.50 8.52
N ALA A 21 16.40 -3.44 7.89
CA ALA A 21 15.11 -3.94 8.36
C ALA A 21 15.12 -4.63 9.74
N GLU A 22 16.28 -5.09 10.23
CA GLU A 22 16.40 -5.72 11.56
C GLU A 22 16.55 -4.69 12.69
N LYS A 23 16.86 -3.43 12.36
CA LYS A 23 17.17 -2.36 13.31
C LYS A 23 16.26 -1.16 13.20
N GLU A 24 15.92 -0.80 11.97
CA GLU A 24 15.18 0.39 11.61
C GLU A 24 13.69 0.12 11.61
N VAL A 25 12.89 1.17 11.80
CA VAL A 25 11.43 1.07 11.93
C VAL A 25 10.73 1.91 10.87
N ILE A 26 9.50 1.51 10.54
CA ILE A 26 8.59 2.29 9.68
C ILE A 26 8.11 3.50 10.47
N ILE A 27 8.18 4.68 9.85
CA ILE A 27 7.72 5.95 10.44
C ILE A 27 6.45 6.48 9.76
N GLU A 28 6.28 6.16 8.48
CA GLU A 28 5.10 6.53 7.69
C GLU A 28 4.79 5.38 6.71
N ILE A 29 3.50 5.22 6.44
CA ILE A 29 2.97 4.29 5.45
C ILE A 29 2.03 5.12 4.57
N ALA A 30 1.94 4.78 3.29
CA ALA A 30 0.85 5.20 2.42
C ALA A 30 0.32 3.97 1.67
N THR A 31 -1.00 3.79 1.64
CA THR A 31 -1.64 2.64 1.00
C THR A 31 -2.70 3.02 -0.02
N LEU A 32 -2.76 2.24 -1.11
CA LEU A 32 -3.75 2.42 -2.18
C LEU A 32 -4.19 1.05 -2.71
N VAL A 33 -5.49 0.87 -2.94
CA VAL A 33 -6.03 -0.30 -3.60
C VAL A 33 -6.53 0.09 -4.99
N THR A 34 -6.08 -0.63 -6.02
CA THR A 34 -6.58 -0.46 -7.39
C THR A 34 -7.17 -1.76 -7.94
N ASP A 35 -7.96 -1.66 -9.01
CA ASP A 35 -8.26 -2.81 -9.86
C ASP A 35 -7.07 -3.14 -10.79
N SER A 36 -7.26 -4.15 -11.67
CA SER A 36 -6.25 -4.58 -12.63
C SER A 36 -5.98 -3.57 -13.75
N GLU A 37 -6.85 -2.58 -13.92
CA GLU A 37 -6.70 -1.48 -14.89
C GLU A 37 -6.18 -0.20 -14.22
N LEU A 38 -5.72 -0.31 -12.96
CA LEU A 38 -5.17 0.77 -12.15
C LEU A 38 -6.17 1.85 -11.73
N ASN A 39 -7.47 1.59 -11.83
CA ASN A 39 -8.47 2.51 -11.26
C ASN A 39 -8.47 2.39 -9.73
N ILE A 40 -8.54 3.54 -9.05
CA ILE A 40 -8.54 3.60 -7.58
C ILE A 40 -9.87 3.04 -7.04
N LEU A 41 -9.76 2.10 -6.10
CA LEU A 41 -10.89 1.52 -5.38
C LEU A 41 -10.98 2.06 -3.95
N GLU A 42 -9.84 2.26 -3.28
CA GLU A 42 -9.77 2.72 -1.89
C GLU A 42 -8.37 3.29 -1.59
N GLU A 43 -8.32 4.31 -0.73
CA GLU A 43 -7.08 4.89 -0.19
C GLU A 43 -7.03 4.56 1.31
N GLY A 44 -5.83 4.27 1.81
CA GLY A 44 -5.58 4.07 3.23
C GLY A 44 -4.51 5.05 3.75
N PRO A 45 -4.29 5.06 5.07
CA PRO A 45 -3.27 5.90 5.67
C PRO A 45 -1.90 5.65 5.05
#